data_AF-A0A4Z2BYF6-F1
#
_entry.id   AF-A0A4Z2BYF6-F1
#
_cell.length_a   1.000
_cell.length_b   1.000
_cell.length_c   1.000
_cell.angle_alpha   90.00
_cell.angle_beta   90.00
_cell.angle_gamma   90.00
#
_symmetry.space_group_name_H-M   'P 1'
#
loop_
_entity.id
_entity.type
_entity.pdbx_description
1 polymer ?
#
loop_
_entity_poly.entity_id
_entity_poly.type
_entity_poly.pdbx_seq_one_letter_code
_entity_poly.pdbx_strand_id
1 'polypeptide(L)'
;MGDLCQNQRRKFWFAVIWRLCNFCMSVFFSLATYVQINDPDAGLWMVGYGVPAVLAGLVGLNPHVTETLPWRRLSDLHVTLSAAVAAMLAWRLDKERLSEMFHQEEGREFSGLLLTTVWLLLCRHSGRAPVGLLRVLTAVGITVFPFVAWLYFHLNQELRANWPTHCKTAI
;
A
#
# COMPACT_ATOMS: atom_id res chain seq x y z
N MET A 1 22.19 -21.05 26.35
CA MET A 1 20.71 -21.10 26.54
C MET A 1 20.04 -19.72 26.38
N GLY A 2 20.63 -18.63 26.89
CA GLY A 2 20.07 -17.26 26.76
C GLY A 2 19.91 -16.74 25.33
N ASP A 3 20.90 -16.96 24.45
CA ASP A 3 20.88 -16.41 23.08
C ASP A 3 19.80 -17.03 22.18
N LEU A 4 19.53 -18.33 22.36
CA LEU A 4 18.47 -19.03 21.63
C LEU A 4 17.09 -18.49 22.01
N CYS A 5 16.85 -18.25 23.30
CA CYS A 5 15.61 -17.67 23.81
C CYS A 5 15.41 -16.24 23.29
N GLN A 6 16.45 -15.41 23.31
CA GLN A 6 16.40 -14.05 22.78
C GLN A 6 16.16 -14.02 21.25
N ASN A 7 16.77 -14.92 20.50
CA ASN A 7 16.58 -15.02 19.05
C ASN A 7 15.15 -15.46 18.69
N GLN A 8 14.61 -16.45 19.42
CA GLN A 8 13.23 -16.90 19.23
C GLN A 8 12.22 -15.80 19.57
N ARG A 9 12.44 -15.07 20.68
CA ARG A 9 11.63 -13.90 21.06
C ARG A 9 11.65 -12.82 19.98
N ARG A 10 12.82 -12.53 19.39
CA ARG A 10 12.97 -11.55 18.32
C ARG A 10 12.19 -11.96 17.06
N LYS A 11 12.31 -13.21 16.64
CA LYS A 11 11.56 -13.77 15.50
C LYS A 11 10.05 -13.68 15.72
N PHE A 12 9.59 -13.96 16.93
CA PHE A 12 8.18 -13.81 17.31
C PHE A 12 7.71 -12.35 17.15
N TRP A 13 8.43 -11.38 17.72
CA TRP A 13 8.08 -9.97 17.59
C TRP A 13 8.12 -9.47 16.15
N PHE A 14 9.10 -9.91 15.35
CA PHE A 14 9.16 -9.58 13.93
C PHE A 14 7.93 -10.12 13.19
N ALA A 15 7.49 -11.34 13.49
CA ALA A 15 6.26 -11.88 12.91
C ALA A 15 5.01 -11.09 13.35
N VAL A 16 4.93 -10.69 14.61
CA VAL A 16 3.80 -9.87 15.12
C VAL A 16 3.76 -8.51 14.43
N ILE A 17 4.87 -7.78 14.40
CA ILE A 17 4.96 -6.46 13.76
C ILE A 17 4.65 -6.57 12.27
N TRP A 18 5.22 -7.57 11.59
CA TRP A 18 4.96 -7.81 10.17
C TRP A 18 3.46 -8.01 9.87
N ARG A 19 2.77 -8.81 10.69
CA ARG A 19 1.33 -9.04 10.55
C ARG A 19 0.53 -7.77 10.84
N LEU A 20 0.91 -7.02 11.87
CA LEU A 20 0.26 -5.76 12.20
C LEU A 20 0.39 -4.75 11.06
N CYS A 21 1.59 -4.58 10.49
CA CYS A 21 1.81 -3.72 9.33
C CYS A 21 0.93 -4.15 8.13
N ASN A 22 0.77 -5.45 7.89
CA ASN A 22 -0.11 -5.95 6.83
C ASN A 22 -1.60 -5.66 7.09
N PHE A 23 -2.06 -5.73 8.34
CA PHE A 23 -3.42 -5.30 8.68
C PHE A 23 -3.60 -3.80 8.51
N CYS A 24 -2.65 -2.99 9.00
CA CYS A 24 -2.69 -1.54 8.82
C CYS A 24 -2.72 -1.16 7.34
N MET A 25 -1.87 -1.76 6.51
CA MET A 25 -1.86 -1.51 5.07
C MET A 25 -3.12 -2.03 4.37
N SER A 26 -3.69 -3.16 4.81
CA SER A 26 -4.98 -3.64 4.34
C SER A 26 -6.09 -2.63 4.61
N VAL A 27 -6.15 -2.07 5.84
CA VAL A 27 -7.09 -1.01 6.20
C VAL A 27 -6.86 0.24 5.36
N PHE A 28 -5.61 0.69 5.23
CA PHE A 28 -5.29 1.86 4.42
C PHE A 28 -5.71 1.68 2.97
N PHE A 29 -5.40 0.53 2.34
CA PHE A 29 -5.81 0.27 0.96
C PHE A 29 -7.34 0.12 0.82
N SER A 30 -8.03 -0.45 1.80
CA SER A 30 -9.51 -0.47 1.80
C SER A 30 -10.09 0.94 1.87
N LEU A 31 -9.52 1.81 2.71
CA LEU A 31 -9.93 3.21 2.76
C LEU A 31 -9.61 3.93 1.44
N ALA A 32 -8.42 3.70 0.88
CA ALA A 32 -8.02 4.22 -0.42
C ALA A 32 -8.93 3.72 -1.56
N THR A 33 -9.48 2.51 -1.44
CA THR A 33 -10.49 1.94 -2.35
C THR A 33 -11.82 2.67 -2.21
N TYR A 34 -12.28 2.88 -0.98
CA TYR A 34 -13.56 3.51 -0.70
C TYR A 34 -13.65 4.93 -1.26
N VAL A 35 -12.60 5.74 -1.09
CA VAL A 35 -12.61 7.14 -1.57
C VAL A 35 -12.68 7.25 -3.10
N GLN A 36 -12.39 6.17 -3.84
CA GLN A 36 -12.47 6.15 -5.31
C GLN A 36 -13.90 6.12 -5.85
N ILE A 37 -14.91 5.94 -5.01
CA ILE A 37 -16.32 6.00 -5.47
C ILE A 37 -16.65 7.36 -6.11
N ASN A 38 -15.89 8.40 -5.79
CA ASN A 38 -16.05 9.73 -6.34
C ASN A 38 -15.26 9.99 -7.63
N ASP A 39 -14.42 9.05 -8.04
CA ASP A 39 -13.56 9.21 -9.21
C ASP A 39 -14.35 8.92 -10.51
N PRO A 40 -14.13 9.68 -11.60
CA PRO A 40 -14.75 9.37 -12.89
C PRO A 40 -14.44 7.94 -13.39
N ASP A 41 -13.27 7.40 -13.05
CA ASP A 41 -12.79 6.07 -13.40
C ASP A 41 -12.76 5.13 -12.18
N ALA A 42 -13.73 5.29 -11.26
CA ALA A 42 -13.83 4.57 -9.99
C ALA A 42 -13.53 3.06 -10.09
N GLY A 43 -14.01 2.38 -11.13
CA GLY A 43 -13.81 0.94 -11.32
C GLY A 43 -12.32 0.55 -11.38
N LEU A 44 -11.50 1.31 -12.12
CA LEU A 44 -10.08 1.04 -12.27
C LEU A 44 -9.36 1.21 -10.92
N TRP A 45 -9.61 2.33 -10.25
CA TRP A 45 -8.95 2.66 -8.98
C TRP A 45 -9.40 1.80 -7.81
N MET A 46 -10.69 1.46 -7.74
CA MET A 46 -11.19 0.52 -6.74
C MET A 46 -10.51 -0.86 -6.88
N VAL A 47 -10.26 -1.33 -8.10
CA VAL A 47 -9.48 -2.56 -8.32
C VAL A 47 -8.00 -2.34 -7.98
N GLY A 48 -7.45 -1.18 -8.35
CA GLY A 48 -6.09 -0.74 -8.05
C GLY A 48 -5.73 -0.81 -6.56
N TYR A 49 -6.66 -0.47 -5.68
CA TYR A 49 -6.45 -0.50 -4.23
C TYR A 49 -7.10 -1.70 -3.53
N GLY A 50 -8.23 -2.20 -4.02
CA GLY A 50 -9.01 -3.24 -3.35
C GLY A 50 -8.33 -4.61 -3.40
N VAL A 51 -7.72 -4.95 -4.53
CA VAL A 51 -6.93 -6.20 -4.66
C VAL A 51 -5.77 -6.23 -3.66
N PRO A 52 -4.89 -5.21 -3.57
CA PRO A 52 -3.81 -5.20 -2.59
C PRO A 52 -4.34 -5.12 -1.15
N ALA A 53 -5.49 -4.49 -0.89
CA ALA A 53 -6.12 -4.49 0.42
C ALA A 53 -6.43 -5.92 0.90
N VAL A 54 -7.07 -6.72 0.05
CA VAL A 54 -7.39 -8.13 0.35
C VAL A 54 -6.11 -8.95 0.48
N LEU A 55 -5.18 -8.83 -0.46
CA LEU A 55 -3.93 -9.59 -0.44
C LEU A 55 -3.09 -9.29 0.81
N ALA A 56 -2.99 -8.03 1.24
CA ALA A 56 -2.31 -7.62 2.47
C ALA A 56 -3.04 -8.18 3.71
N GLY A 57 -4.37 -8.11 3.75
CA GLY A 57 -5.17 -8.65 4.84
C GLY A 57 -4.95 -10.17 5.03
N LEU A 58 -4.89 -10.91 3.91
CA LEU A 58 -4.58 -12.34 3.93
C LEU A 58 -3.17 -12.62 4.49
N VAL A 59 -2.17 -11.80 4.17
CA VAL A 59 -0.82 -11.92 4.74
C VAL A 59 -0.81 -11.60 6.24
N GLY A 60 -1.59 -10.61 6.68
CA GLY A 60 -1.80 -10.30 8.10
C GLY A 60 -2.41 -11.48 8.86
N LEU A 61 -3.39 -12.15 8.27
CA LEU A 61 -4.01 -13.36 8.83
C LEU A 61 -3.03 -14.52 8.89
N ASN A 62 -2.42 -14.87 7.76
CA ASN A 62 -1.47 -15.97 7.66
C ASN A 62 -0.41 -15.71 6.57
N PRO A 63 0.84 -15.38 6.94
CA PRO A 63 1.92 -15.15 5.98
C PRO A 63 2.20 -16.31 5.02
N HIS A 64 1.83 -17.55 5.37
CA HIS A 64 1.97 -18.71 4.47
C HIS A 64 1.11 -18.62 3.21
N VAL A 65 0.11 -17.75 3.17
CA VAL A 65 -0.72 -17.51 1.96
C VAL A 65 0.13 -17.11 0.76
N THR A 66 1.28 -16.46 0.96
CA THR A 66 2.20 -16.03 -0.11
C THR A 66 2.85 -17.21 -0.84
N GLU A 67 2.73 -18.43 -0.30
CA GLU A 67 3.24 -19.64 -0.92
C GLU A 67 2.21 -20.34 -1.80
N THR A 68 0.94 -19.94 -1.70
CA THR A 68 -0.14 -20.47 -2.53
C THR A 68 -0.05 -19.91 -3.95
N LEU A 69 -0.41 -20.74 -4.94
CA LEU A 69 -0.43 -20.32 -6.33
C LEU A 69 -1.40 -19.14 -6.60
N PRO A 70 -2.64 -19.11 -6.06
CA PRO A 70 -3.57 -18.02 -6.30
C PRO A 70 -3.05 -16.66 -5.84
N TRP A 71 -2.51 -16.58 -4.62
CA TRP A 71 -1.96 -15.32 -4.08
C TRP A 71 -0.82 -14.82 -4.95
N ARG A 72 0.11 -15.69 -5.33
CA ARG A 72 1.27 -15.32 -6.18
C ARG A 72 0.85 -14.82 -7.55
N ARG A 73 -0.07 -15.54 -8.22
CA ARG A 73 -0.53 -15.16 -9.56
C ARG A 73 -1.28 -13.84 -9.54
N LEU A 74 -2.18 -13.65 -8.57
CA LEU A 74 -2.94 -12.41 -8.45
C LEU A 74 -2.03 -11.23 -8.08
N SER A 75 -1.08 -11.44 -7.17
CA SER A 75 -0.07 -10.43 -6.80
C SER A 75 0.82 -10.06 -7.99
N ASP A 76 1.37 -11.03 -8.71
CA ASP A 76 2.26 -10.78 -9.85
C ASP A 76 1.52 -10.07 -11.00
N LEU A 77 0.27 -10.47 -11.27
CA LEU A 77 -0.59 -9.81 -12.25
C LEU A 77 -0.86 -8.36 -11.84
N HIS A 78 -1.26 -8.13 -10.58
CA HIS A 78 -1.57 -6.80 -10.08
C HIS A 78 -0.33 -5.88 -10.11
N VAL A 79 0.84 -6.38 -9.70
CA VAL A 79 2.11 -5.64 -9.78
C VAL A 79 2.44 -5.28 -11.23
N THR A 80 2.25 -6.20 -12.17
CA THR A 80 2.57 -5.96 -13.60
C THR A 80 1.65 -4.90 -14.20
N LEU A 81 0.34 -5.01 -13.97
CA LEU A 81 -0.64 -4.05 -14.45
C LEU A 81 -0.44 -2.67 -13.79
N SER A 82 -0.21 -2.63 -12.48
CA SER A 82 0.04 -1.39 -11.74
C SER A 82 1.31 -0.69 -12.23
N ALA A 83 2.38 -1.45 -12.52
CA ALA A 83 3.60 -0.88 -13.08
C ALA A 83 3.37 -0.28 -14.48
N ALA A 84 2.56 -0.93 -15.32
CA ALA A 84 2.22 -0.41 -16.65
C ALA A 84 1.41 0.89 -16.54
N VAL A 85 0.39 0.94 -15.67
CA VAL A 85 -0.41 2.15 -15.44
C VAL A 85 0.44 3.26 -14.82
N ALA A 86 1.27 2.94 -13.82
CA ALA A 86 2.18 3.90 -13.21
C ALA A 86 3.19 4.46 -14.22
N ALA A 87 3.69 3.66 -15.16
CA ALA A 87 4.56 4.15 -16.24
C ALA A 87 3.84 5.10 -17.19
N MET A 88 2.57 4.81 -17.53
CA MET A 88 1.74 5.72 -18.33
C MET A 88 1.50 7.05 -17.62
N LEU A 89 1.19 7.02 -16.32
CA LEU A 89 1.01 8.23 -15.50
C LEU A 89 2.31 9.01 -15.35
N ALA A 90 3.43 8.33 -15.07
CA ALA A 90 4.74 8.98 -14.98
C ALA A 90 5.09 9.73 -16.26
N TRP A 91 4.79 9.14 -17.43
CA TRP A 91 4.97 9.79 -18.72
C TRP A 91 4.09 11.05 -18.87
N ARG A 92 2.83 11.01 -18.42
CA ARG A 92 1.95 12.19 -18.44
C ARG A 92 2.44 13.29 -17.51
N LEU A 93 2.74 12.94 -16.26
CA LEU A 93 3.23 13.86 -15.24
C LEU A 93 4.50 14.59 -15.70
N ASP A 94 5.42 13.88 -16.35
CA ASP A 94 6.63 14.47 -16.93
C ASP A 94 6.31 15.42 -18.09
N LYS A 95 5.48 14.99 -19.04
CA LYS A 95 5.08 15.80 -20.20
C LYS A 95 4.33 17.07 -19.81
N GLU A 96 3.48 16.99 -18.79
CA GLU A 96 2.64 18.08 -18.31
C GLU A 96 3.32 18.94 -17.23
N ARG A 97 4.56 18.58 -16.83
CA ARG A 97 5.37 19.25 -15.79
C ARG A 97 4.61 19.41 -14.47
N LEU A 98 3.78 18.44 -14.11
CA LEU A 98 3.04 18.43 -12.86
C LEU A 98 4.00 18.08 -11.71
N SER A 99 4.48 19.08 -10.98
CA SER A 99 5.44 18.88 -9.89
C SER A 99 4.78 18.59 -8.53
N GLU A 100 3.50 18.93 -8.35
CA GLU A 100 2.81 18.81 -7.07
C GLU A 100 2.10 17.45 -6.92
N MET A 101 2.89 16.39 -6.69
CA MET A 101 2.41 14.99 -6.64
C MET A 101 1.20 14.75 -5.73
N PHE A 102 1.10 15.41 -4.58
CA PHE A 102 0.00 15.16 -3.64
C PHE A 102 -1.22 16.09 -3.84
N HIS A 103 -1.05 17.23 -4.52
CA HIS A 103 -2.15 18.15 -4.80
C HIS A 103 -2.91 17.73 -6.06
N GLN A 104 -2.22 17.21 -7.06
CA GLN A 104 -2.81 16.70 -8.29
C GLN A 104 -3.34 15.28 -8.11
N GLU A 105 -4.46 14.98 -8.77
CA GLU A 105 -5.11 13.67 -8.74
C GLU A 105 -4.21 12.57 -9.32
N GLU A 106 -3.69 12.78 -10.53
CA GLU A 106 -2.78 11.84 -11.19
C GLU A 106 -1.53 11.52 -10.37
N GLY A 107 -1.03 12.50 -9.60
CA GLY A 107 0.12 12.31 -8.72
C GLY A 107 -0.20 11.44 -7.51
N ARG A 108 -1.41 11.57 -6.93
CA ARG A 108 -1.89 10.71 -5.84
C ARG A 108 -2.14 9.29 -6.34
N GLU A 109 -2.73 9.15 -7.51
CA GLU A 109 -2.94 7.87 -8.19
C GLU A 109 -1.63 7.14 -8.48
N PHE A 110 -0.67 7.82 -9.08
CA PHE A 110 0.67 7.28 -9.33
C PHE A 110 1.34 6.83 -8.02
N SER A 111 1.32 7.69 -6.99
CA SER A 111 1.90 7.38 -5.67
C SER A 111 1.21 6.18 -5.01
N GLY A 112 -0.11 6.09 -5.15
CA GLY A 112 -0.91 4.97 -4.67
C GLY A 112 -0.53 3.65 -5.34
N LEU A 113 -0.40 3.62 -6.67
CA LEU A 113 0.03 2.44 -7.41
C LEU A 113 1.47 2.02 -7.10
N LEU A 114 2.36 2.98 -6.88
CA LEU A 114 3.72 2.69 -6.44
C LEU A 114 3.72 2.04 -5.07
N LEU A 115 2.91 2.56 -4.15
CA LEU A 115 2.77 2.03 -2.79
C LEU A 115 2.20 0.60 -2.79
N THR A 116 1.14 0.32 -3.57
CA THR A 116 0.59 -1.04 -3.67
C THR A 116 1.61 -2.01 -4.26
N THR A 117 2.32 -1.59 -5.30
CA THR A 117 3.36 -2.39 -5.96
C THR A 117 4.49 -2.73 -5.01
N VAL A 118 5.09 -1.73 -4.36
CA VAL A 118 6.16 -1.92 -3.39
C VAL A 118 5.68 -2.79 -2.23
N TRP A 119 4.45 -2.58 -1.74
CA TRP A 119 3.92 -3.38 -0.64
C TRP A 119 3.76 -4.86 -1.01
N LEU A 120 3.18 -5.18 -2.16
CA LEU A 120 3.00 -6.57 -2.60
C LEU A 120 4.34 -7.26 -2.87
N LEU A 121 5.31 -6.55 -3.45
CA LEU A 121 6.67 -7.05 -3.60
C LEU A 121 7.33 -7.30 -2.23
N LEU A 122 7.14 -6.39 -1.28
CA LEU A 122 7.59 -6.56 0.09
C LEU A 122 6.88 -7.72 0.77
N CYS A 123 5.66 -8.08 0.40
CA CYS A 123 4.92 -9.23 0.94
C CYS A 123 5.30 -10.57 0.31
N ARG A 124 5.84 -10.56 -0.90
CA ARG A 124 6.25 -11.78 -1.61
C ARG A 124 7.14 -12.67 -0.74
N HIS A 125 6.88 -13.96 -0.72
CA HIS A 125 7.68 -14.95 0.03
C HIS A 125 7.70 -14.77 1.56
N SER A 126 6.72 -14.08 2.15
CA SER A 126 6.60 -13.97 3.62
C SER A 126 6.45 -15.32 4.32
N GLY A 127 5.88 -16.31 3.64
CA GLY A 127 5.61 -17.65 4.16
C GLY A 127 6.78 -18.63 4.12
N ARG A 128 7.90 -18.31 3.45
CA ARG A 128 9.04 -19.24 3.31
C ARG A 128 9.97 -19.26 4.50
N ALA A 129 10.17 -18.11 5.13
CA ALA A 129 11.15 -17.92 6.19
C ALA A 129 10.71 -16.79 7.12
N PRO A 130 11.20 -16.75 8.37
CA PRO A 130 10.98 -15.63 9.26
C PRO A 130 11.38 -14.32 8.60
N VAL A 131 10.52 -13.30 8.75
CA VAL A 131 10.78 -11.96 8.21
C VAL A 131 11.97 -11.34 8.95
N GLY A 132 12.98 -10.92 8.20
CA GLY A 132 14.19 -10.30 8.74
C GLY A 132 13.99 -8.86 9.19
N LEU A 133 14.93 -8.36 10.01
CA LEU A 133 14.89 -7.00 10.59
C LEU A 133 14.71 -5.91 9.52
N LEU A 134 15.50 -5.93 8.45
CA LEU A 134 15.43 -4.91 7.39
C LEU A 134 14.03 -4.81 6.80
N ARG A 135 13.42 -5.95 6.47
CA ARG A 135 12.08 -6.02 5.88
C ARG A 135 11.00 -5.54 6.86
N VAL A 136 11.15 -5.83 8.15
CA VAL A 136 10.26 -5.29 9.20
C VAL A 136 10.42 -3.76 9.33
N LEU A 137 11.65 -3.23 9.37
CA LEU A 137 11.88 -1.79 9.47
C LEU A 137 11.33 -1.05 8.25
N THR A 138 11.55 -1.58 7.04
CA THR A 138 10.97 -1.05 5.81
C THR A 138 9.44 -1.07 5.87
N ALA A 139 8.83 -2.17 6.32
CA ALA A 139 7.38 -2.27 6.47
C ALA A 139 6.85 -1.21 7.45
N VAL A 140 7.48 -1.03 8.61
CA VAL A 140 7.08 -0.01 9.59
C VAL A 140 7.17 1.39 8.98
N GLY A 141 8.27 1.74 8.33
CA GLY A 141 8.44 3.05 7.70
C GLY A 141 7.38 3.32 6.62
N ILE A 142 7.15 2.35 5.73
CA ILE A 142 6.14 2.46 4.67
C ILE A 142 4.73 2.49 5.24
N THR A 143 4.43 1.76 6.32
CA THR A 143 3.10 1.77 6.95
C THR A 143 2.81 3.09 7.65
N VAL A 144 3.77 3.70 8.35
CA VAL A 144 3.51 4.94 9.12
C VAL A 144 3.23 6.13 8.20
N PHE A 145 3.98 6.26 7.11
CA PHE A 145 3.89 7.39 6.19
C PHE A 145 2.47 7.72 5.68
N PRO A 146 1.69 6.78 5.09
CA PRO A 146 0.38 7.08 4.52
C PRO A 146 -0.65 7.52 5.58
N PHE A 147 -0.60 6.97 6.79
CA PHE A 147 -1.49 7.38 7.88
C PHE A 147 -1.16 8.79 8.38
N VAL A 148 0.13 9.12 8.52
CA VAL A 148 0.56 10.47 8.89
C VAL A 148 0.19 11.47 7.81
N ALA A 149 0.43 11.12 6.53
CA ALA A 149 0.05 11.97 5.40
C ALA A 149 -1.48 12.20 5.37
N TRP A 150 -2.29 11.15 5.54
CA TRP A 150 -3.75 11.29 5.60
C TRP A 150 -4.16 12.23 6.75
N LEU A 151 -3.68 11.98 7.97
CA LEU A 151 -4.01 12.81 9.13
C LEU A 151 -3.61 14.28 8.88
N TYR A 152 -2.46 14.51 8.27
CA TYR A 152 -2.00 15.85 7.91
C TYR A 152 -2.97 16.55 6.95
N PHE A 153 -3.41 15.90 5.87
CA PHE A 153 -4.41 16.47 4.94
C PHE A 153 -5.80 16.63 5.57
N HIS A 154 -6.16 15.76 6.50
CA HIS A 154 -7.44 15.87 7.22
C HIS A 154 -7.46 17.12 8.10
N LEU A 155 -6.38 17.38 8.84
CA LEU A 155 -6.24 18.53 9.74
C LEU A 155 -6.05 19.86 9.00
N ASN A 156 -5.31 19.86 7.88
CA ASN A 156 -4.99 21.06 7.09
C ASN A 156 -5.92 21.16 5.88
N GLN A 157 -7.17 21.56 6.11
CA GLN A 157 -8.22 21.57 5.08
C GLN A 157 -7.92 22.52 3.92
N GLU A 158 -7.11 23.57 4.16
CA GLU A 158 -6.66 24.50 3.13
C GLU A 158 -5.87 23.82 2.00
N LEU A 159 -5.14 22.73 2.30
CA LEU A 159 -4.41 21.95 1.30
C LEU A 159 -5.34 21.20 0.34
N ARG A 160 -6.60 20.99 0.75
CA ARG A 160 -7.65 20.36 -0.04
C ARG A 160 -8.55 21.37 -0.77
N ALA A 161 -8.33 22.67 -0.57
CA ALA A 161 -9.16 23.71 -1.16
C ALA A 161 -9.16 23.64 -2.70
N ASN A 162 -8.00 23.30 -3.28
CA ASN A 162 -7.77 23.22 -4.72
C ASN A 162 -8.06 21.84 -5.33
N TRP A 163 -8.50 20.85 -4.54
CA TRP A 163 -8.85 19.54 -5.07
C TRP A 163 -10.10 19.62 -5.97
N PRO A 164 -10.24 18.71 -6.95
CA PRO A 164 -11.46 18.58 -7.73
C PRO A 164 -12.69 18.46 -6.84
N THR A 165 -13.82 19.01 -7.28
CA THR A 165 -15.06 19.05 -6.47
C THR A 165 -15.54 17.67 -6.06
N HIS A 166 -15.35 16.67 -6.93
CA HIS A 166 -15.70 15.29 -6.65
C HIS A 166 -14.80 14.65 -5.57
N CYS A 167 -13.55 15.08 -5.39
CA CYS A 167 -12.67 14.55 -4.34
C CYS A 167 -13.01 15.05 -2.91
N LYS A 168 -13.91 16.02 -2.74
CA LYS A 168 -14.14 16.69 -1.45
C LYS A 168 -15.15 15.99 -0.52
N THR A 169 -15.89 15.01 -1.02
CA THR A 169 -17.05 14.43 -0.33
C THR A 169 -16.78 13.14 0.46
N ALA A 170 -15.60 12.51 0.31
CA ALA A 170 -15.27 11.23 0.97
C ALA A 170 -14.03 11.28 1.88
N ILE A 171 -13.77 12.40 2.55
CA ILE A 171 -12.79 12.48 3.64
C ILE A 171 -13.49 12.55 5.00
#